data_AF-X1HFN0-F1
#
_entry.id   AF-X1HFN0-F1
#
_cell.length_a   1.000
_cell.length_b   1.000
_cell.length_c   1.000
_cell.angle_alpha   90.00
_cell.angle_beta   90.00
_cell.angle_gamma   90.00
#
_symmetry.space_group_name_H-M   'P 1'
#
loop_
_entity.id
_entity.type
_entity.pdbx_description
1 polymer ?
#
loop_
_entity_poly.entity_id
_entity_poly.type
_entity_poly.pdbx_seq_one_letter_code
_entity_poly.pdbx_strand_id
1 'polypeptide(L)'
;FGEKTNHYVIVKTKTQEFDYPMGDENVYGYYQGKDGVSLGSFMRRLVYAWQFGDLNILISGELTPESRVLYYRNIRERVNHLAPFLELDSDPYLVVMEGRLFWIQDAYTTSDRYPYSEPFGGINYIRNSVKAVIDAYDGSVTFYITDPEDALIRTYQAIFPKLFVPAGQMPKSLRVHLRYPEDMFNIQALVYQSYHMRDARVFYNKEDLWAVPKEFYAGKEQLMEPYYIIMRLPDEEKEEFLLMLPFTPVNKNNTIGWLAAR
;
A
#
# COMPACT_ATOMS: atom_id res chain seq x y z
N PHE A 1 11.55 7.85 4.25
CA PHE A 1 10.12 7.52 4.50
C PHE A 1 9.96 6.02 4.30
N GLY A 2 9.16 5.36 5.12
CA GLY A 2 8.99 3.91 5.04
C GLY A 2 8.11 3.36 6.14
N GLU A 3 7.93 2.04 6.16
CA GLU A 3 6.94 1.38 7.03
C GLU A 3 7.26 1.41 8.52
N LYS A 4 8.55 1.56 8.87
CA LYS A 4 9.01 1.57 10.28
C LYS A 4 9.42 2.96 10.78
N THR A 5 9.26 3.99 9.95
CA THR A 5 9.65 5.36 10.33
C THR A 5 8.52 6.07 11.09
N ASN A 6 8.28 5.65 12.33
CA ASN A 6 7.15 6.11 13.16
C ASN A 6 7.45 7.33 14.04
N HIS A 7 8.65 7.89 13.91
CA HIS A 7 9.10 9.01 14.73
C HIS A 7 9.45 10.21 13.83
N TYR A 8 9.27 11.41 14.38
CA TYR A 8 9.75 12.61 13.71
C TYR A 8 11.29 12.62 13.67
N VAL A 9 11.84 13.31 12.68
CA VAL A 9 13.27 13.63 12.63
C VAL A 9 13.45 15.08 12.24
N ILE A 10 14.56 15.67 12.67
CA ILE A 10 14.95 17.01 12.27
C ILE A 10 16.14 16.89 11.34
N VAL A 11 16.02 17.51 10.19
CA VAL A 11 17.01 17.48 9.11
C VAL A 11 17.54 18.88 8.84
N LYS A 12 18.66 18.95 8.11
CA LYS A 12 19.37 20.22 7.85
C LYS A 12 19.79 20.89 9.16
N THR A 13 20.32 20.07 10.07
CA THR A 13 20.98 20.55 11.30
C THR A 13 22.46 20.78 11.04
N LYS A 14 23.23 21.21 12.03
CA LYS A 14 24.69 21.30 11.91
C LYS A 14 25.35 19.92 11.86
N THR A 15 24.74 18.90 12.48
CA THR A 15 25.20 17.52 12.47
C THR A 15 24.89 16.83 11.15
N GLN A 16 25.88 16.11 10.61
CA GLN A 16 25.70 15.30 9.42
C GLN A 16 24.92 14.02 9.74
N GLU A 17 24.08 13.59 8.79
CA GLU A 17 23.31 12.35 8.89
C GLU A 17 24.10 11.20 8.24
N PHE A 18 24.06 10.02 8.84
CA PHE A 18 24.65 8.81 8.25
C PHE A 18 23.89 8.42 6.98
N ASP A 19 24.62 8.06 5.92
CA ASP A 19 24.06 7.63 4.63
C ASP A 19 24.22 6.11 4.43
N TYR A 20 25.44 5.65 4.15
CA TYR A 20 25.76 4.22 3.98
C TYR A 20 27.22 3.92 4.36
N PRO A 21 27.56 2.66 4.69
CA PRO A 21 28.95 2.26 4.92
C PRO A 21 29.69 2.05 3.60
N MET A 22 30.93 2.51 3.50
CA MET A 22 31.81 2.38 2.33
C MET A 22 33.16 1.77 2.74
N GLY A 23 33.26 0.45 2.67
CA GLY A 23 34.43 -0.28 3.16
C GLY A 23 34.57 -0.16 4.67
N ASP A 24 35.70 0.37 5.13
CA ASP A 24 35.96 0.65 6.55
C ASP A 24 35.53 2.07 6.98
N GLU A 25 35.01 2.88 6.06
CA GLU A 25 34.55 4.25 6.32
C GLU A 25 33.02 4.37 6.26
N ASN A 26 32.48 5.42 6.88
CA ASN A 26 31.06 5.76 6.79
C ASN A 26 30.88 7.02 5.95
N VAL A 27 29.91 6.99 5.05
CA VAL A 27 29.51 8.17 4.27
C VAL A 27 28.43 8.92 5.04
N TYR A 28 28.63 10.23 5.15
CA TYR A 28 27.70 11.13 5.80
C TYR A 28 27.24 12.20 4.82
N GLY A 29 26.01 12.68 5.02
CA GLY A 29 25.40 13.68 4.15
C GLY A 29 24.49 14.63 4.90
N TYR A 30 23.89 15.54 4.14
CA TYR A 30 22.78 16.36 4.58
C TYR A 30 21.57 16.07 3.70
N TYR A 31 20.40 15.97 4.30
CA TYR A 31 19.14 15.83 3.58
C TYR A 31 18.94 16.96 2.56
N GLN A 32 18.89 16.59 1.27
CA GLN A 32 18.73 17.52 0.16
C GLN A 32 17.26 17.68 -0.28
N GLY A 33 16.34 16.89 0.28
CA GLY A 33 14.93 16.98 -0.06
C GLY A 33 14.30 18.32 0.32
N LYS A 34 13.15 18.60 -0.31
CA LYS A 34 12.40 19.85 -0.12
C LYS A 34 11.32 19.73 0.95
N ASP A 35 10.99 18.49 1.34
CA ASP A 35 9.91 18.17 2.26
C ASP A 35 10.19 18.61 3.70
N GLY A 36 9.13 18.60 4.51
CA GLY A 36 9.18 18.98 5.92
C GLY A 36 8.85 20.43 6.22
N VAL A 37 8.47 20.67 7.47
CA VAL A 37 8.09 22.00 7.94
C VAL A 37 9.30 22.71 8.53
N SER A 38 9.55 23.94 8.08
CA SER A 38 10.68 24.74 8.55
C SER A 38 10.56 25.09 10.03
N LEU A 39 11.65 24.84 10.77
CA LEU A 39 11.88 25.20 12.17
C LEU A 39 12.66 26.51 12.31
N GLY A 40 12.71 27.34 11.27
CA GLY A 40 13.52 28.57 11.28
C GLY A 40 13.02 29.63 12.26
N SER A 41 11.73 29.59 12.65
CA SER A 41 11.14 30.56 13.58
C SER A 41 10.97 29.99 14.98
N PHE A 42 11.25 30.83 15.98
CA PHE A 42 11.10 30.48 17.39
C PHE A 42 9.69 30.00 17.74
N MET A 43 8.64 30.67 17.24
CA MET A 43 7.26 30.24 17.48
C MET A 43 6.97 28.84 16.92
N ARG A 44 7.51 28.49 15.73
CA ARG A 44 7.34 27.13 15.18
C ARG A 44 8.07 26.10 16.01
N ARG A 45 9.30 26.41 16.48
CA ARG A 45 10.03 25.56 17.41
C ARG A 45 9.25 25.32 18.70
N LEU A 46 8.62 26.35 19.27
CA LEU A 46 7.78 26.23 20.45
C LEU A 46 6.56 25.32 20.21
N VAL A 47 5.83 25.53 19.10
CA VAL A 47 4.67 24.70 18.75
C VAL A 47 5.07 23.23 18.56
N TYR A 48 6.16 22.97 17.85
CA TYR A 48 6.63 21.60 17.63
C TYR A 48 7.23 20.95 18.89
N ALA A 49 7.93 21.73 19.72
CA ALA A 49 8.39 21.26 21.03
C ALA A 49 7.22 20.82 21.91
N TRP A 50 6.11 21.57 21.90
CA TRP A 50 4.90 21.19 22.62
C TRP A 50 4.20 19.97 21.99
N GLN A 51 4.01 19.97 20.67
CA GLN A 51 3.36 18.88 19.93
C GLN A 51 4.07 17.53 20.13
N PHE A 52 5.40 17.52 20.12
CA PHE A 52 6.20 16.30 20.26
C PHE A 52 6.66 16.04 21.69
N GLY A 53 6.40 16.96 22.63
CA GLY A 53 6.88 16.87 24.00
C GLY A 53 8.42 16.90 24.12
N ASP A 54 9.11 17.50 23.15
CA ASP A 54 10.58 17.54 23.09
C ASP A 54 11.11 18.98 23.19
N LEU A 55 11.59 19.32 24.39
CA LEU A 55 12.20 20.62 24.66
C LEU A 55 13.50 20.86 23.87
N ASN A 56 14.17 19.81 23.41
CA ASN A 56 15.41 19.95 22.62
C ASN A 56 15.15 20.69 21.30
N ILE A 57 13.93 20.64 20.77
CA ILE A 57 13.53 21.41 19.58
C ILE A 57 13.63 22.93 19.83
N LEU A 58 13.46 23.36 21.08
CA LEU A 58 13.54 24.78 21.46
C LEU A 58 14.99 25.20 21.77
N ILE A 59 15.73 24.37 22.53
CA ILE A 59 17.01 24.77 23.16
C ILE A 59 18.26 24.28 22.42
N SER A 60 18.13 23.34 21.48
CA SER A 60 19.29 22.73 20.81
C SER A 60 20.04 23.75 19.95
N GLY A 61 21.36 23.81 20.15
CA GLY A 61 22.30 24.61 19.36
C GLY A 61 22.58 24.05 17.97
N GLU A 62 22.13 22.83 17.67
CA GLU A 62 22.32 22.16 16.37
C GLU A 62 21.33 22.65 15.31
N LEU A 63 20.24 23.32 15.72
CA LEU A 63 19.19 23.77 14.82
C LEU A 63 19.53 25.09 14.13
N THR A 64 19.50 25.09 12.81
CA THR A 64 19.71 26.26 11.96
C THR A 64 18.38 26.88 11.51
N PRO A 65 18.37 28.07 10.89
CA PRO A 65 17.19 28.62 10.23
C PRO A 65 16.62 27.72 9.10
N GLU A 66 17.49 26.91 8.48
CA GLU A 66 17.17 26.00 7.39
C GLU A 66 16.63 24.64 7.88
N SER A 67 16.78 24.35 9.18
CA SER A 67 16.33 23.09 9.77
C SER A 67 14.84 22.85 9.54
N ARG A 68 14.49 21.59 9.29
CA ARG A 68 13.11 21.16 9.01
C ARG A 68 12.76 19.96 9.85
N VAL A 69 11.51 19.91 10.31
CA VAL A 69 10.95 18.72 10.92
C VAL A 69 10.23 17.88 9.88
N LEU A 70 10.60 16.61 9.79
CA LEU A 70 9.91 15.58 9.02
C LEU A 70 9.06 14.75 10.00
N TYR A 71 7.75 14.73 9.80
CA TYR A 71 6.79 13.91 10.57
C TYR A 71 5.79 13.26 9.61
N TYR A 72 4.99 12.31 10.12
CA TYR A 72 4.19 11.39 9.29
C TYR A 72 5.06 10.74 8.21
N ARG A 73 6.14 10.10 8.68
CA ARG A 73 7.12 9.44 7.82
C ARG A 73 6.72 8.01 7.50
N ASN A 74 5.88 7.40 8.35
CA ASN A 74 5.22 6.14 8.07
C ASN A 74 4.34 6.31 6.83
N ILE A 75 4.57 5.48 5.82
CA ILE A 75 3.90 5.63 4.53
C ILE A 75 2.39 5.40 4.61
N ARG A 76 1.93 4.41 5.38
CA ARG A 76 0.50 4.13 5.57
C ARG A 76 -0.16 5.28 6.31
N GLU A 77 0.45 5.74 7.39
CA GLU A 77 -0.05 6.89 8.16
C GLU A 77 -0.12 8.14 7.27
N ARG A 78 0.92 8.40 6.47
CA ARG A 78 0.99 9.55 5.58
C ARG A 78 -0.08 9.52 4.50
N VAL A 79 -0.25 8.39 3.83
CA VAL A 79 -1.29 8.22 2.80
C VAL A 79 -2.68 8.38 3.42
N ASN A 80 -2.92 7.77 4.58
CA ASN A 80 -4.18 7.90 5.31
C ASN A 80 -4.46 9.33 5.79
N HIS A 81 -3.44 10.09 6.20
CA HIS A 81 -3.60 11.52 6.53
C HIS A 81 -3.98 12.37 5.32
N LEU A 82 -3.49 12.02 4.13
CA LEU A 82 -3.76 12.75 2.88
C LEU A 82 -5.11 12.39 2.26
N ALA A 83 -5.52 11.12 2.34
CA ALA A 83 -6.73 10.59 1.74
C ALA A 83 -7.44 9.60 2.69
N PRO A 84 -7.98 10.06 3.83
CA PRO A 84 -8.55 9.19 4.88
C PRO A 84 -9.85 8.48 4.48
N PHE A 85 -10.39 8.81 3.30
CA PHE A 85 -11.59 8.22 2.74
C PHE A 85 -11.29 7.03 1.81
N LEU A 86 -10.01 6.71 1.60
CA LEU A 86 -9.57 5.51 0.91
C LEU A 86 -9.10 4.48 1.95
N GLU A 87 -9.49 3.24 1.75
CA GLU A 87 -9.04 2.13 2.58
C GLU A 87 -7.73 1.57 2.01
N LEU A 88 -6.69 1.42 2.85
CA LEU A 88 -5.37 1.06 2.36
C LEU A 88 -5.15 -0.44 2.45
N ASP A 89 -4.58 -1.00 1.38
CA ASP A 89 -4.10 -2.39 1.40
C ASP A 89 -3.05 -2.61 2.50
N SER A 90 -3.00 -3.82 3.00
CA SER A 90 -2.14 -4.21 4.11
C SER A 90 -0.66 -4.34 3.73
N ASP A 91 -0.32 -4.60 2.47
CA ASP A 91 1.04 -4.85 1.98
C ASP A 91 1.52 -3.79 0.96
N PRO A 92 2.06 -2.64 1.43
CA PRO A 92 2.77 -1.73 0.54
C PRO A 92 4.12 -2.32 0.12
N TYR A 93 4.48 -2.15 -1.15
CA TYR A 93 5.72 -2.71 -1.69
C TYR A 93 6.66 -1.63 -2.23
N LEU A 94 7.95 -1.94 -2.19
CA LEU A 94 9.01 -1.04 -2.66
C LEU A 94 9.43 -1.38 -4.09
N VAL A 95 9.62 -0.35 -4.89
CA VAL A 95 10.08 -0.42 -6.28
C VAL A 95 11.30 0.47 -6.47
N VAL A 96 12.27 -0.02 -7.26
CA VAL A 96 13.44 0.76 -7.68
C VAL A 96 13.14 1.36 -9.05
N MET A 97 13.22 2.68 -9.17
CA MET A 97 13.11 3.40 -10.44
C MET A 97 14.26 4.38 -10.56
N GLU A 98 15.11 4.23 -11.58
CA GLU A 98 16.20 5.16 -11.89
C GLU A 98 17.15 5.40 -10.69
N GLY A 99 17.45 4.34 -9.93
CA GLY A 99 18.31 4.42 -8.73
C GLY A 99 17.65 5.06 -7.51
N ARG A 100 16.35 5.38 -7.58
CA ARG A 100 15.54 5.88 -6.47
C ARG A 100 14.53 4.85 -6.02
N LEU A 101 14.13 4.94 -4.76
CA LEU A 101 13.20 4.03 -4.12
C LEU A 101 11.82 4.68 -4.01
N PHE A 102 10.80 3.98 -4.47
CA PHE A 102 9.41 4.41 -4.39
C PHE A 102 8.58 3.32 -3.73
N TRP A 103 7.76 3.70 -2.76
CA TRP A 103 6.73 2.85 -2.22
C TRP A 103 5.48 2.96 -3.08
N ILE A 104 4.81 1.84 -3.30
CA ILE A 104 3.48 1.79 -3.88
C ILE A 104 2.54 1.23 -2.82
N GLN A 105 1.49 1.98 -2.55
CA GLN A 105 0.40 1.61 -1.64
C GLN A 105 -0.89 1.56 -2.45
N ASP A 106 -1.47 0.36 -2.54
CA ASP A 106 -2.81 0.19 -3.09
C ASP A 106 -3.85 0.79 -2.14
N ALA A 107 -4.83 1.48 -2.72
CA ALA A 107 -5.85 2.23 -2.00
C ALA A 107 -7.22 2.02 -2.64
N TYR A 108 -8.15 1.54 -1.83
CA TYR A 108 -9.46 1.09 -2.21
C TYR A 108 -10.51 2.16 -1.98
N THR A 109 -11.49 2.21 -2.88
CA THR A 109 -12.80 2.77 -2.56
C THR A 109 -13.70 1.66 -2.06
N THR A 110 -14.24 1.81 -0.86
CA THR A 110 -15.13 0.82 -0.24
C THR A 110 -16.47 1.43 0.15
N SER A 111 -17.50 0.59 0.26
CA SER A 111 -18.81 0.98 0.79
C SER A 111 -19.52 -0.22 1.38
N ASP A 112 -20.34 0.03 2.40
CA ASP A 112 -21.28 -0.91 3.03
C ASP A 112 -22.72 -0.80 2.47
N ARG A 113 -22.94 0.13 1.52
CA ARG A 113 -24.28 0.56 1.07
C ARG A 113 -24.45 0.53 -0.44
N TYR A 114 -23.58 -0.19 -1.15
CA TYR A 114 -23.71 -0.30 -2.59
C TYR A 114 -24.94 -1.15 -2.96
N PRO A 115 -25.82 -0.66 -3.84
CA PRO A 115 -27.09 -1.33 -4.10
C PRO A 115 -26.88 -2.68 -4.78
N TYR A 116 -27.80 -3.63 -4.54
CA TYR A 116 -27.81 -4.95 -5.18
C TYR A 116 -26.52 -5.76 -5.03
N SER A 117 -25.77 -5.56 -3.94
CA SER A 117 -24.51 -6.25 -3.67
C SER A 117 -24.56 -6.95 -2.31
N GLU A 118 -24.08 -8.19 -2.27
CA GLU A 118 -24.04 -9.01 -1.06
C GLU A 118 -22.97 -8.47 -0.09
N PRO A 119 -23.31 -8.22 1.19
CA PRO A 119 -22.34 -7.84 2.19
C PRO A 119 -21.33 -8.95 2.50
N PHE A 120 -20.07 -8.58 2.61
CA PHE A 120 -18.96 -9.42 3.02
C PHE A 120 -17.98 -8.62 3.88
N GLY A 121 -17.67 -9.11 5.09
CA GLY A 121 -16.65 -8.47 5.95
C GLY A 121 -16.94 -7.03 6.35
N GLY A 122 -18.22 -6.61 6.37
CA GLY A 122 -18.62 -5.24 6.73
C GLY A 122 -18.67 -4.25 5.56
N ILE A 123 -18.28 -4.67 4.36
CA ILE A 123 -18.44 -3.91 3.11
C ILE A 123 -19.31 -4.71 2.14
N ASN A 124 -19.80 -4.08 1.09
CA ASN A 124 -20.44 -4.76 -0.04
C ASN A 124 -19.96 -4.21 -1.39
N TYR A 125 -18.92 -3.39 -1.37
CA TYR A 125 -18.26 -2.82 -2.53
C TYR A 125 -16.78 -2.58 -2.23
N ILE A 126 -15.93 -2.94 -3.18
CA ILE A 126 -14.50 -2.68 -3.16
C ILE A 126 -13.99 -2.52 -4.59
N ARG A 127 -13.13 -1.52 -4.82
CA ARG A 127 -12.37 -1.33 -6.07
C ARG A 127 -10.97 -0.84 -5.76
N ASN A 128 -9.98 -1.41 -6.45
CA ASN A 128 -8.61 -0.89 -6.48
C ASN A 128 -8.50 0.34 -7.40
N SER A 129 -9.14 1.42 -6.97
CA SER A 129 -9.30 2.62 -7.79
C SER A 129 -8.08 3.51 -7.81
N VAL A 130 -7.21 3.41 -6.79
CA VAL A 130 -6.09 4.33 -6.61
C VAL A 130 -4.81 3.60 -6.22
N LYS A 131 -3.69 4.00 -6.81
CA LYS A 131 -2.35 3.64 -6.36
C LYS A 131 -1.62 4.89 -5.86
N ALA A 132 -1.28 4.91 -4.58
CA ALA A 132 -0.48 5.97 -3.99
C ALA A 132 1.01 5.63 -4.15
N VAL A 133 1.75 6.51 -4.83
CA VAL A 133 3.20 6.38 -5.05
C VAL A 133 3.90 7.36 -4.14
N ILE A 134 4.77 6.86 -3.27
CA ILE A 134 5.49 7.65 -2.28
C ILE A 134 6.99 7.57 -2.57
N ASP A 135 7.61 8.72 -2.78
CA ASP A 135 9.07 8.80 -2.87
C ASP A 135 9.69 8.47 -1.50
N ALA A 136 10.53 7.44 -1.42
CA ALA A 136 11.08 7.02 -0.13
C ALA A 136 12.07 8.05 0.43
N TYR A 137 12.65 8.92 -0.41
CA TYR A 137 13.61 9.92 0.00
C TYR A 137 12.93 11.15 0.62
N ASP A 138 12.02 11.78 -0.10
CA ASP A 138 11.36 13.01 0.36
C ASP A 138 9.94 12.84 0.90
N GLY A 139 9.29 11.70 0.64
CA GLY A 139 7.95 11.43 1.12
C GLY A 139 6.86 12.10 0.29
N SER A 140 7.17 12.70 -0.85
CA SER A 140 6.15 13.20 -1.76
C SER A 140 5.22 12.05 -2.17
N VAL A 141 3.91 12.31 -2.17
CA VAL A 141 2.87 11.32 -2.48
C VAL A 141 2.13 11.77 -3.73
N THR A 142 2.00 10.87 -4.70
CA THR A 142 1.15 11.06 -5.88
C THR A 142 0.09 9.96 -5.93
N PHE A 143 -1.18 10.35 -5.98
CA PHE A 143 -2.31 9.41 -6.10
C PHE A 143 -2.69 9.23 -7.56
N TYR A 144 -2.48 8.03 -8.09
CA TYR A 144 -2.84 7.69 -9.47
C TYR A 144 -4.17 6.94 -9.52
N ILE A 145 -5.12 7.42 -10.31
CA ILE A 145 -6.40 6.72 -10.55
C ILE A 145 -6.17 5.59 -11.57
N THR A 146 -6.34 4.35 -11.13
CA THR A 146 -6.19 3.13 -11.93
C THR A 146 -7.51 2.58 -12.46
N ASP A 147 -8.63 2.81 -11.76
CA ASP A 147 -9.98 2.47 -12.23
C ASP A 147 -10.80 3.75 -12.44
N PRO A 148 -10.67 4.42 -13.61
CA PRO A 148 -11.38 5.67 -13.86
C PRO A 148 -12.89 5.48 -14.06
N GLU A 149 -13.39 4.25 -14.15
CA GLU A 149 -14.82 3.94 -14.28
C GLU A 149 -15.52 3.78 -12.93
N ASP A 150 -14.79 3.66 -11.83
CA ASP A 150 -15.37 3.63 -10.49
C ASP A 150 -16.13 4.93 -10.16
N ALA A 151 -17.39 4.78 -9.73
CA ALA A 151 -18.26 5.89 -9.39
C ALA A 151 -17.83 6.62 -8.11
N LEU A 152 -17.25 5.91 -7.13
CA LEU A 152 -16.79 6.50 -5.88
C LEU A 152 -15.55 7.37 -6.14
N ILE A 153 -14.54 6.85 -6.87
CA ILE A 153 -13.36 7.66 -7.17
C ILE A 153 -13.70 8.87 -8.04
N ARG A 154 -14.63 8.76 -9.00
CA ARG A 154 -15.12 9.92 -9.77
C ARG A 154 -15.70 11.01 -8.88
N THR A 155 -16.42 10.62 -7.84
CA THR A 155 -16.98 11.55 -6.85
C THR A 155 -15.87 12.23 -6.05
N TYR A 156 -14.90 11.47 -5.53
CA TYR A 156 -13.75 12.05 -4.82
C TYR A 156 -12.88 12.93 -5.71
N GLN A 157 -12.72 12.59 -6.98
CA GLN A 157 -11.99 13.40 -7.96
C GLN A 157 -12.69 14.73 -8.21
N ALA A 158 -14.03 14.77 -8.22
CA ALA A 158 -14.79 16.01 -8.32
C ALA A 158 -14.66 16.88 -7.07
N ILE A 159 -14.59 16.28 -5.88
CA ILE A 159 -14.41 17.00 -4.60
C ILE A 159 -12.97 17.52 -4.46
N PHE A 160 -11.98 16.72 -4.86
CA PHE A 160 -10.54 16.99 -4.71
C PHE A 160 -9.80 16.97 -6.06
N PRO A 161 -10.03 17.96 -6.94
CA PRO A 161 -9.55 17.93 -8.34
C PRO A 161 -8.02 18.00 -8.48
N LYS A 162 -7.30 18.39 -7.43
CA LYS A 162 -5.83 18.48 -7.41
C LYS A 162 -5.14 17.30 -6.73
N LEU A 163 -5.89 16.43 -6.07
CA LEU A 163 -5.33 15.32 -5.29
C LEU A 163 -4.91 14.16 -6.19
N PHE A 164 -5.67 13.91 -7.24
CA PHE A 164 -5.53 12.74 -8.10
C PHE A 164 -4.93 13.07 -9.46
N VAL A 165 -4.16 12.11 -9.97
CA VAL A 165 -3.55 12.15 -11.29
C VAL A 165 -4.02 10.91 -12.09
N PRO A 166 -4.30 11.02 -13.40
CA PRO A 166 -4.61 9.84 -14.20
C PRO A 166 -3.44 8.84 -14.25
N ALA A 167 -3.71 7.53 -14.17
CA ALA A 167 -2.66 6.51 -14.29
C ALA A 167 -1.85 6.58 -15.61
N GLY A 168 -2.40 7.18 -16.67
CA GLY A 168 -1.66 7.43 -17.91
C GLY A 168 -0.43 8.33 -17.74
N GLN A 169 -0.40 9.20 -16.72
CA GLN A 169 0.75 10.03 -16.38
C GLN A 169 1.78 9.30 -15.51
N MET A 170 1.47 8.09 -15.04
CA MET A 170 2.42 7.27 -14.29
C MET A 170 3.58 6.85 -15.22
N PRO A 171 4.84 7.06 -14.80
CA PRO A 171 6.01 6.63 -15.56
C PRO A 171 5.91 5.16 -15.98
N LYS A 172 6.31 4.85 -17.23
CA LYS A 172 6.25 3.46 -17.75
C LYS A 172 7.05 2.49 -16.90
N SER A 173 8.23 2.91 -16.44
CA SER A 173 9.10 2.17 -15.54
C SER A 173 8.40 1.81 -14.23
N LEU A 174 7.54 2.68 -13.69
CA LEU A 174 6.77 2.37 -12.50
C LEU A 174 5.55 1.48 -12.79
N ARG A 175 4.88 1.72 -13.93
CA ARG A 175 3.68 0.95 -14.32
C ARG A 175 3.93 -0.54 -14.49
N VAL A 176 5.10 -0.94 -14.96
CA VAL A 176 5.45 -2.37 -15.13
C VAL A 176 5.68 -3.09 -13.80
N HIS A 177 5.80 -2.36 -12.70
CA HIS A 177 5.95 -2.93 -11.36
C HIS A 177 4.64 -2.97 -10.57
N LEU A 178 3.52 -2.53 -11.15
CA LEU A 178 2.23 -2.60 -10.48
C LEU A 178 1.84 -4.06 -10.28
N ARG A 179 1.35 -4.35 -9.09
CA ARG A 179 0.83 -5.66 -8.70
C ARG A 179 -0.67 -5.60 -8.48
N TYR A 180 -1.31 -6.75 -8.57
CA TYR A 180 -2.67 -6.94 -8.07
C TYR A 180 -2.63 -7.05 -6.55
N PRO A 181 -3.48 -6.32 -5.82
CA PRO A 181 -3.30 -6.19 -4.37
C PRO A 181 -3.92 -7.36 -3.59
N GLU A 182 -3.31 -7.69 -2.46
CA GLU A 182 -3.55 -8.94 -1.75
C GLU A 182 -4.90 -8.96 -1.04
N ASP A 183 -5.28 -7.88 -0.35
CA ASP A 183 -6.52 -7.85 0.43
C ASP A 183 -7.76 -7.98 -0.48
N MET A 184 -7.77 -7.26 -1.60
CA MET A 184 -8.86 -7.37 -2.58
C MET A 184 -8.89 -8.76 -3.23
N PHE A 185 -7.74 -9.33 -3.55
CA PHE A 185 -7.66 -10.69 -4.09
C PHE A 185 -8.19 -11.72 -3.10
N ASN A 186 -7.84 -11.59 -1.83
CA ASN A 186 -8.32 -12.48 -0.77
C ASN A 186 -9.85 -12.38 -0.60
N ILE A 187 -10.40 -11.16 -0.56
CA ILE A 187 -11.86 -10.95 -0.52
C ILE A 187 -12.53 -11.64 -1.72
N GLN A 188 -12.00 -11.45 -2.94
CA GLN A 188 -12.53 -12.10 -4.13
C GLN A 188 -12.45 -13.62 -4.03
N ALA A 189 -11.33 -14.16 -3.57
CA ALA A 189 -11.15 -15.60 -3.40
C ALA A 189 -12.18 -16.19 -2.41
N LEU A 190 -12.45 -15.49 -1.30
CA LEU A 190 -13.45 -15.90 -0.31
C LEU A 190 -14.87 -15.83 -0.88
N VAL A 191 -15.21 -14.78 -1.63
CA VAL A 191 -16.51 -14.67 -2.32
C VAL A 191 -16.66 -15.78 -3.38
N TYR A 192 -15.60 -16.09 -4.13
CA TYR A 192 -15.64 -17.13 -5.16
C TYR A 192 -15.84 -18.54 -4.61
N GLN A 193 -15.69 -18.78 -3.30
CA GLN A 193 -16.00 -20.10 -2.71
C GLN A 193 -17.42 -20.58 -3.00
N SER A 194 -18.37 -19.65 -3.12
CA SER A 194 -19.77 -19.95 -3.44
C SER A 194 -20.21 -19.39 -4.79
N TYR A 195 -19.75 -18.18 -5.15
CA TYR A 195 -20.29 -17.45 -6.31
C TYR A 195 -19.75 -17.91 -7.68
N HIS A 196 -18.83 -18.88 -7.72
CA HIS A 196 -18.47 -19.53 -8.98
C HIS A 196 -19.60 -20.45 -9.50
N MET A 197 -20.48 -20.93 -8.62
CA MET A 197 -21.62 -21.80 -8.98
C MET A 197 -22.71 -20.99 -9.68
N ARG A 198 -22.94 -21.28 -10.97
CA ARG A 198 -23.91 -20.56 -11.80
C ARG A 198 -25.30 -21.22 -11.85
N ASP A 199 -25.42 -22.52 -11.57
CA ASP A 199 -26.72 -23.21 -11.48
C ASP A 199 -27.38 -22.92 -10.13
N ALA A 200 -28.61 -22.42 -10.15
CA ALA A 200 -29.30 -21.98 -8.94
C ALA A 200 -29.56 -23.11 -7.93
N ARG A 201 -29.78 -24.35 -8.40
CA ARG A 201 -30.01 -25.50 -7.50
C ARG A 201 -28.72 -25.92 -6.84
N VAL A 202 -27.64 -26.01 -7.62
CA VAL A 202 -26.28 -26.31 -7.11
C VAL A 202 -25.85 -25.26 -6.08
N PHE A 203 -26.07 -23.98 -6.37
CA PHE A 203 -25.78 -22.88 -5.45
C PHE A 203 -26.60 -22.95 -4.17
N TYR A 204 -27.93 -23.15 -4.29
CA TYR A 204 -28.83 -23.24 -3.13
C TYR A 204 -28.48 -24.43 -2.22
N ASN A 205 -28.15 -25.58 -2.81
CA ASN A 205 -27.77 -26.79 -2.09
C ASN A 205 -26.31 -26.79 -1.62
N LYS A 206 -25.49 -25.83 -2.06
CA LYS A 206 -24.05 -25.72 -1.75
C LYS A 206 -23.27 -26.99 -2.12
N GLU A 207 -23.59 -27.58 -3.27
CA GLU A 207 -23.07 -28.90 -3.67
C GLU A 207 -21.59 -28.87 -4.10
N ASP A 208 -21.10 -27.73 -4.59
CA ASP A 208 -19.73 -27.55 -5.10
C ASP A 208 -19.00 -26.39 -4.42
N LEU A 209 -19.02 -26.35 -3.08
CA LEU A 209 -18.27 -25.33 -2.36
C LEU A 209 -16.76 -25.54 -2.48
N TRP A 210 -16.06 -24.47 -2.81
CA TRP A 210 -14.61 -24.42 -2.64
C TRP A 210 -14.24 -24.00 -1.22
N ALA A 211 -13.06 -24.39 -0.78
CA ALA A 211 -12.45 -24.00 0.47
C ALA A 211 -11.00 -23.56 0.22
N VAL A 212 -10.55 -22.59 1.02
CA VAL A 212 -9.13 -22.25 1.10
C VAL A 212 -8.41 -23.41 1.80
N PRO A 213 -7.33 -23.96 1.21
CA PRO A 213 -6.60 -25.05 1.81
C PRO A 213 -5.96 -24.62 3.12
N LYS A 214 -5.70 -25.62 3.96
CA LYS A 214 -4.87 -25.45 5.15
C LYS A 214 -3.44 -25.88 4.85
N GLU A 215 -2.49 -25.11 5.36
CA GLU A 215 -1.08 -25.44 5.32
C GLU A 215 -0.50 -25.58 6.73
N PHE A 216 0.63 -26.27 6.84
CA PHE A 216 1.36 -26.38 8.09
C PHE A 216 2.60 -25.49 8.01
N TYR A 217 2.55 -24.35 8.70
CA TYR A 217 3.62 -23.36 8.70
C TYR A 217 4.05 -23.05 10.13
N ALA A 218 5.35 -22.97 10.37
CA ALA A 218 5.94 -22.69 11.69
C ALA A 218 5.38 -23.55 12.85
N GLY A 219 5.01 -24.81 12.58
CA GLY A 219 4.51 -25.73 13.61
C GLY A 219 3.00 -25.63 13.89
N LYS A 220 2.25 -24.83 13.13
CA LYS A 220 0.81 -24.64 13.30
C LYS A 220 0.07 -24.86 11.98
N GLU A 221 -1.11 -25.47 12.06
CA GLU A 221 -2.06 -25.50 10.94
C GLU A 221 -2.71 -24.11 10.80
N GLN A 222 -2.61 -23.52 9.61
CA GLN A 222 -3.22 -22.23 9.25
C GLN A 222 -3.89 -22.29 7.88
N LEU A 223 -4.76 -21.33 7.57
CA LEU A 223 -5.26 -21.16 6.21
C LEU A 223 -4.11 -20.66 5.33
N MET A 224 -4.05 -21.16 4.11
CA MET A 224 -3.10 -20.66 3.12
C MET A 224 -3.47 -19.22 2.75
N GLU A 225 -2.50 -18.32 2.78
CA GLU A 225 -2.65 -16.94 2.31
C GLU A 225 -2.28 -16.86 0.81
N PRO A 226 -2.85 -15.91 0.06
CA PRO A 226 -2.42 -15.66 -1.31
C PRO A 226 -0.91 -15.37 -1.36
N TYR A 227 -0.22 -15.91 -2.36
CA TYR A 227 1.22 -15.71 -2.48
C TYR A 227 1.64 -15.41 -3.91
N TYR A 228 2.69 -14.62 -4.03
CA TYR A 228 3.27 -14.28 -5.31
C TYR A 228 4.22 -15.38 -5.80
N ILE A 229 4.09 -15.73 -7.07
CA ILE A 229 4.93 -16.73 -7.73
C ILE A 229 5.28 -16.29 -9.15
N ILE A 230 6.50 -16.60 -9.59
CA ILE A 230 6.88 -16.50 -11.00
C ILE A 230 6.58 -17.84 -11.64
N MET A 231 5.68 -17.84 -12.63
CA MET A 231 5.39 -19.04 -13.42
C MET A 231 4.94 -18.68 -14.82
N ARG A 232 5.03 -19.66 -15.72
CA ARG A 232 4.41 -19.58 -17.04
C ARG A 232 3.07 -20.29 -17.00
N LEU A 233 1.99 -19.57 -17.29
CA LEU A 233 0.65 -20.16 -17.40
C LEU A 233 0.58 -21.14 -18.58
N PRO A 234 -0.31 -22.16 -18.54
CA PRO A 234 -0.64 -22.92 -19.74
C PRO A 234 -1.07 -21.98 -20.87
N ASP A 235 -0.63 -22.27 -22.09
CA ASP A 235 -0.91 -21.49 -23.30
C ASP A 235 -0.23 -20.10 -23.39
N GLU A 236 0.54 -19.68 -22.38
CA GLU A 236 1.34 -18.45 -22.43
C GLU A 236 2.81 -18.72 -22.81
N GLU A 237 3.40 -17.82 -23.59
CA GLU A 237 4.79 -17.99 -24.07
C GLU A 237 5.85 -17.55 -23.04
N LYS A 238 5.49 -16.70 -22.07
CA LYS A 238 6.42 -16.04 -21.16
C LYS A 238 6.07 -16.31 -19.69
N GLU A 239 7.10 -16.28 -18.86
CA GLU A 239 6.93 -16.28 -17.40
C GLU A 239 6.37 -14.94 -16.94
N GLU A 240 5.43 -14.99 -16.01
CA GLU A 240 4.79 -13.82 -15.41
C GLU A 240 4.85 -13.91 -13.89
N PHE A 241 4.81 -12.74 -13.24
CA PHE A 241 4.72 -12.63 -11.79
C PHE A 241 3.24 -12.54 -11.40
N LEU A 242 2.73 -13.54 -10.70
CA LEU A 242 1.31 -13.74 -10.46
C LEU A 242 1.03 -13.86 -8.97
N LEU A 243 -0.10 -13.32 -8.52
CA LEU A 243 -0.67 -13.60 -7.21
C LEU A 243 -1.60 -14.81 -7.33
N MET A 244 -1.41 -15.85 -6.52
CA MET A 244 -2.14 -17.11 -6.63
C MET A 244 -2.73 -17.55 -5.28
N LEU A 245 -3.90 -18.20 -5.34
CA LEU A 245 -4.41 -19.02 -4.24
C LEU A 245 -5.08 -20.32 -4.78
N PRO A 246 -4.62 -21.51 -4.35
CA PRO A 246 -5.28 -22.77 -4.68
C PRO A 246 -6.58 -22.97 -3.89
N PHE A 247 -7.47 -23.82 -4.42
CA PHE A 247 -8.72 -24.22 -3.79
C PHE A 247 -8.85 -25.73 -3.68
N THR A 248 -9.53 -26.18 -2.62
CA THR A 248 -9.93 -27.57 -2.41
C THR A 248 -11.45 -27.68 -2.29
N PRO A 249 -12.05 -28.87 -2.48
CA PRO A 249 -13.42 -29.11 -2.07
C PRO A 249 -13.54 -28.99 -0.56
N VAL A 250 -14.71 -28.59 -0.07
CA VAL A 250 -15.02 -28.67 1.37
C VAL A 250 -14.81 -30.11 1.86
N ASN A 251 -14.11 -30.25 3.00
CA ASN A 251 -13.76 -31.52 3.65
C ASN A 251 -12.81 -32.46 2.86
N LYS A 252 -12.11 -31.96 1.83
CA LYS A 252 -11.06 -32.71 1.15
C LYS A 252 -9.79 -31.88 0.99
N ASN A 253 -8.65 -32.55 0.99
CA ASN A 253 -7.33 -31.93 0.89
C ASN A 253 -6.69 -32.10 -0.50
N ASN A 254 -7.49 -32.30 -1.54
CA ASN A 254 -7.02 -32.37 -2.92
C ASN A 254 -7.31 -31.05 -3.64
N THR A 255 -6.30 -30.46 -4.27
CA THR A 255 -6.46 -29.26 -5.08
C THR A 255 -7.36 -29.55 -6.28
N ILE A 256 -8.36 -28.71 -6.51
CA ILE A 256 -9.30 -28.81 -7.65
C ILE A 256 -9.21 -27.63 -8.61
N GLY A 257 -8.62 -26.52 -8.16
CA GLY A 257 -8.48 -25.31 -8.93
C GLY A 257 -7.61 -24.31 -8.19
N TRP A 258 -7.39 -23.16 -8.83
CA TRP A 258 -6.63 -22.05 -8.29
C TRP A 258 -7.13 -20.76 -8.93
N LEU A 259 -7.13 -19.70 -8.15
CA LEU A 259 -7.33 -18.33 -8.63
C LEU A 259 -5.96 -17.71 -8.84
N ALA A 260 -5.79 -16.95 -9.91
CA ALA A 260 -4.60 -16.14 -10.14
C ALA A 260 -4.97 -14.74 -10.64
N ALA A 261 -4.17 -13.75 -10.24
CA ALA A 261 -4.24 -12.38 -10.71
C ALA A 261 -2.89 -11.92 -11.27
N ARG A 262 -2.98 -11.03 -12.25
CA ARG A 262 -1.89 -10.43 -13.03
C ARG A 262 -1.92 -8.91 -12.90
#